data_AF-A0A060YL23-F1
#
_entry.id   AF-A0A060YL23-F1
#
_cell.length_a   1.000
_cell.length_b   1.000
_cell.length_c   1.000
_cell.angle_alpha   90.00
_cell.angle_beta   90.00
_cell.angle_gamma   90.00
#
_symmetry.space_group_name_H-M   'P 1'
#
loop_
_entity.id
_entity.type
_entity.pdbx_description
1 polymer ?
#
loop_
_entity_poly.entity_id
_entity_poly.type
_entity_poly.pdbx_seq_one_letter_code
_entity_poly.pdbx_strand_id
1 'polypeptide(L)'
;HTNTLSLSSQISIDDSVSVKFSVQALIYPVLQGLDLNTPSHQQNHNIPILHRFIMARFWLLYLGVDTSLHPLLLSPSFLHHPSIPPSLRSHLNWTNLLPAKHIKHYKPVGMEMGSQEVMGQEGNLLPVLLDVRAAPLLAEQGVLGRTPRAYILTCEYDVLRDDGLMYTRRLQDAGVTVSSHHYDDGFHGALSFAHWPFFFDVGKRMIRGYMDWLQENL
;
A
#
# COMPACT_ATOMS: atom_id res chain seq x y z
N HIS A 1 0.28 16.39 7.65
CA HIS A 1 -0.91 15.74 7.07
C HIS A 1 -1.04 14.35 7.69
N THR A 2 -2.25 13.99 8.05
CA THR A 2 -2.70 12.97 9.02
C THR A 2 -2.30 11.53 8.65
N ASN A 3 -1.42 10.92 9.45
CA ASN A 3 -1.00 9.51 9.37
C ASN A 3 -1.90 8.60 10.22
N THR A 4 -3.16 8.40 9.84
CA THR A 4 -4.08 7.54 10.62
C THR A 4 -3.56 6.10 10.76
N LEU A 5 -2.84 5.56 9.77
CA LEU A 5 -2.26 4.21 9.82
C LEU A 5 -1.02 4.10 10.70
N SER A 6 -0.11 5.07 10.64
CA SER A 6 1.06 5.08 11.52
C SER A 6 0.63 5.30 12.97
N LEU A 7 -0.40 6.13 13.21
CA LEU A 7 -0.96 6.37 14.54
C LEU A 7 -1.64 5.13 15.13
N SER A 8 -2.46 4.41 14.37
CA SER A 8 -3.13 3.20 14.89
C SER A 8 -2.14 2.09 15.24
N SER A 9 -1.12 1.87 14.40
CA SER A 9 -0.09 0.86 14.68
C SER A 9 0.83 1.26 15.84
N GLN A 10 1.13 2.56 15.99
CA GLN A 10 2.00 3.05 17.06
C GLN A 10 1.28 3.08 18.42
N ILE A 11 0.02 3.49 18.47
CA ILE A 11 -0.83 3.44 19.67
C ILE A 11 -1.08 1.99 20.11
N SER A 12 -1.13 1.05 19.17
CA SER A 12 -1.26 -0.37 19.47
C SER A 12 0.01 -1.00 20.10
N ILE A 13 1.15 -0.33 20.02
CA ILE A 13 2.43 -0.77 20.61
C ILE A 13 2.70 -0.01 21.92
N ASP A 14 2.12 1.18 22.08
CA ASP A 14 2.30 2.04 23.24
C ASP A 14 1.19 1.84 24.28
N ASP A 15 1.44 0.97 25.27
CA ASP A 15 0.53 0.68 26.38
C ASP A 15 0.21 1.92 27.27
N SER A 16 0.90 3.05 27.07
CA SER A 16 0.64 4.30 27.81
C SER A 16 -0.52 5.13 27.25
N VAL A 17 -0.99 4.83 26.04
CA VAL A 17 -2.10 5.55 25.38
C VAL A 17 -3.43 4.87 25.69
N SER A 18 -4.32 5.57 26.41
CA SER A 18 -5.62 5.04 26.85
C SER A 18 -6.70 5.00 25.76
N VAL A 19 -6.44 5.54 24.58
CA VAL A 19 -7.39 5.59 23.45
C VAL A 19 -7.20 4.36 22.57
N LYS A 20 -8.13 3.41 22.65
CA LYS A 20 -8.23 2.28 21.71
C LYS A 20 -9.18 2.64 20.58
N PHE A 21 -8.68 2.69 19.34
CA PHE A 21 -9.54 2.84 18.17
C PHE A 21 -10.36 1.56 17.97
N SER A 22 -11.66 1.71 17.73
CA SER A 22 -12.56 0.57 17.46
C SER A 22 -12.39 0.02 16.04
N VAL A 23 -12.00 0.89 15.10
CA VAL A 23 -11.93 0.59 13.66
C VAL A 23 -10.78 1.36 12.98
N GLN A 24 -10.29 0.84 11.87
CA GLN A 24 -9.45 1.57 10.91
C GLN A 24 -10.07 1.49 9.51
N ALA A 25 -10.12 2.61 8.78
CA ALA A 25 -10.61 2.65 7.41
C ALA A 25 -9.51 3.15 6.47
N LEU A 26 -9.22 2.34 5.45
CA LEU A 26 -8.16 2.54 4.48
C LEU A 26 -8.78 2.67 3.09
N ILE A 27 -8.60 3.83 2.46
CA ILE A 27 -9.13 4.11 1.12
C ILE A 27 -7.92 4.35 0.20
N TYR A 28 -7.72 3.48 -0.79
CA TYR A 28 -6.54 3.48 -1.67
C TYR A 28 -5.22 3.49 -0.89
N PRO A 29 -4.98 2.51 0.01
CA PRO A 29 -3.88 2.64 0.95
C PRO A 29 -2.51 2.51 0.28
N VAL A 30 -1.66 3.51 0.51
CA VAL A 30 -0.23 3.50 0.20
C VAL A 30 0.51 2.82 1.36
N LEU A 31 1.12 1.65 1.15
CA LEU A 31 1.59 0.82 2.27
C LEU A 31 3.03 0.30 2.14
N GLN A 32 3.65 0.39 0.96
CA GLN A 32 5.07 0.11 0.77
C GLN A 32 5.65 0.85 -0.45
N GLY A 33 6.96 1.12 -0.40
CA GLY A 33 7.70 1.78 -1.50
C GLY A 33 8.89 0.98 -2.02
N LEU A 34 8.97 -0.32 -1.70
CA LEU A 34 10.08 -1.21 -2.06
C LEU A 34 9.86 -1.97 -3.36
N ASP A 35 8.61 -2.33 -3.67
CA ASP A 35 8.22 -3.04 -4.89
C ASP A 35 7.17 -2.23 -5.66
N LEU A 36 7.64 -1.36 -6.56
CA LEU A 36 6.79 -0.66 -7.52
C LEU A 36 6.64 -1.45 -8.84
N ASN A 37 6.81 -2.78 -8.80
CA ASN A 37 6.66 -3.69 -9.94
C ASN A 37 5.56 -4.75 -9.72
N THR A 38 4.66 -4.57 -8.74
CA THR A 38 3.50 -5.44 -8.56
C THR A 38 2.61 -5.48 -9.81
N PRO A 39 1.73 -6.50 -9.98
CA PRO A 39 0.77 -6.57 -11.08
C PRO A 39 0.00 -5.26 -11.35
N SER A 40 -0.44 -4.56 -10.31
CA SER A 40 -1.15 -3.28 -10.41
C SER A 40 -0.25 -2.13 -10.88
N HIS A 41 1.00 -2.07 -10.43
CA HIS A 41 1.98 -1.12 -10.96
C HIS A 41 2.32 -1.39 -12.43
N GLN A 42 2.38 -2.66 -12.85
CA GLN A 42 2.60 -3.05 -14.25
C GLN A 42 1.37 -2.74 -15.12
N GLN A 43 0.17 -3.09 -14.64
CA GLN A 43 -1.11 -2.85 -15.33
C GLN A 43 -1.38 -1.36 -15.51
N ASN A 44 -1.22 -0.58 -14.44
CA ASN A 44 -1.65 0.82 -14.36
C ASN A 44 -0.47 1.79 -14.51
N HIS A 45 0.62 1.38 -15.17
CA HIS A 45 1.88 2.14 -15.25
C HIS A 45 1.76 3.52 -15.92
N ASN A 46 0.74 3.74 -16.75
CA ASN A 46 0.47 4.99 -17.48
C ASN A 46 -0.97 5.52 -17.26
N ILE A 47 -1.61 5.11 -16.16
CA ILE A 47 -3.00 5.50 -15.91
C ILE A 47 -3.13 6.99 -15.51
N PRO A 48 -4.25 7.66 -15.83
CA PRO A 48 -4.47 9.03 -15.35
C PRO A 48 -4.47 9.12 -13.82
N ILE A 49 -4.25 10.33 -13.29
CA ILE A 49 -4.26 10.70 -11.86
C ILE A 49 -3.03 10.17 -11.09
N LEU A 50 -2.90 8.85 -10.94
CA LEU A 50 -1.81 8.25 -10.18
C LEU A 50 -1.24 7.05 -10.92
N HIS A 51 -0.13 7.29 -11.62
CA HIS A 51 0.64 6.25 -12.27
C HIS A 51 1.96 6.00 -11.54
N ARG A 52 2.61 4.88 -11.89
CA ARG A 52 3.78 4.32 -11.20
C ARG A 52 4.91 5.33 -10.96
N PHE A 53 5.23 6.16 -11.96
CA PHE A 53 6.27 7.19 -11.84
C PHE A 53 5.92 8.26 -10.79
N ILE A 54 4.69 8.75 -10.79
CA ILE A 54 4.23 9.75 -9.80
C ILE A 54 4.23 9.16 -8.40
N MET A 55 3.85 7.88 -8.25
CA MET A 55 3.88 7.20 -6.96
C MET A 55 5.31 7.10 -6.39
N ALA A 56 6.32 6.79 -7.21
CA ALA A 56 7.72 6.81 -6.76
C ALA A 56 8.14 8.20 -6.24
N ARG A 57 7.71 9.27 -6.91
CA ARG A 57 7.98 10.64 -6.46
C ARG A 57 7.22 11.01 -5.19
N PHE A 58 5.97 10.57 -5.04
CA PHE A 58 5.18 10.79 -3.82
C PHE A 58 5.79 10.09 -2.61
N TRP A 59 6.34 8.88 -2.77
CA TRP A 59 7.12 8.23 -1.72
C TRP A 59 8.32 9.07 -1.28
N LEU A 60 9.11 9.58 -2.23
CA LEU A 60 10.29 10.41 -1.89
C LEU A 60 9.89 11.72 -1.20
N LEU A 61 8.83 12.39 -1.67
CA LEU A 61 8.28 13.57 -1.02
C LEU A 61 7.79 13.28 0.40
N TYR A 62 7.07 12.16 0.59
CA TYR A 62 6.56 11.74 1.89
C TYR A 62 7.68 11.48 2.89
N LEU A 63 8.79 10.88 2.43
CA LEU A 63 9.95 10.57 3.25
C LEU A 63 10.89 11.77 3.45
N GLY A 64 10.63 12.92 2.80
CA GLY A 64 11.50 14.09 2.85
C GLY A 64 12.86 13.88 2.18
N VAL A 65 12.93 12.97 1.21
CA VAL A 65 14.16 12.62 0.47
C VAL A 65 14.12 13.26 -0.93
N ASP A 66 15.30 13.47 -1.53
CA ASP A 66 15.41 14.03 -2.88
C ASP A 66 14.62 13.19 -3.91
N THR A 67 13.66 13.86 -4.58
CA THR A 67 12.83 13.26 -5.63
C THR A 67 13.62 12.82 -6.87
N SER A 68 14.86 13.27 -7.05
CA SER A 68 15.75 12.81 -8.12
C SER A 68 16.08 11.31 -8.00
N LEU A 69 15.94 10.72 -6.80
CA LEU A 69 16.18 9.30 -6.52
C LEU A 69 15.07 8.35 -7.02
N HIS A 70 14.02 8.85 -7.66
CA HIS A 70 12.90 8.01 -8.14
C HIS A 70 13.31 6.85 -9.07
N PRO A 71 14.39 6.91 -9.89
CA PRO A 71 14.80 5.76 -10.69
C PRO A 71 15.18 4.54 -9.83
N LEU A 72 15.64 4.75 -8.59
CA LEU A 72 15.97 3.66 -7.66
C LEU A 72 14.71 2.89 -7.26
N LEU A 73 13.66 3.58 -6.82
CA LEU A 73 12.37 2.96 -6.46
C LEU A 73 11.70 2.28 -7.65
N LEU A 74 11.95 2.79 -8.87
CA LEU A 74 11.43 2.19 -10.09
C LEU A 74 12.26 1.00 -10.57
N SER A 75 13.47 0.79 -10.02
CA SER A 75 14.32 -0.33 -10.41
C SER A 75 13.67 -1.67 -10.04
N PRO A 76 13.60 -2.65 -10.96
CA PRO A 76 13.15 -4.00 -10.64
C PRO A 76 13.98 -4.72 -9.57
N SER A 77 15.26 -4.35 -9.43
CA SER A 77 16.16 -4.97 -8.45
C SER A 77 16.04 -4.39 -7.05
N PHE A 78 15.30 -3.28 -6.85
CA PHE A 78 15.34 -2.54 -5.58
C PHE A 78 14.89 -3.37 -4.38
N LEU A 79 13.81 -4.15 -4.52
CA LEU A 79 13.34 -5.09 -3.49
C LEU A 79 14.41 -6.15 -3.12
N HIS A 80 15.30 -6.46 -4.06
CA HIS A 80 16.36 -7.47 -3.91
C HIS A 80 17.68 -6.91 -3.38
N HIS A 81 17.73 -5.62 -3.03
CA HIS A 81 18.92 -5.00 -2.45
C HIS A 81 19.44 -5.82 -1.24
N PRO A 82 20.76 -6.08 -1.12
CA PRO A 82 21.31 -7.01 -0.11
C PRO A 82 20.95 -6.66 1.33
N SER A 83 20.76 -5.38 1.63
CA SER A 83 20.37 -4.90 2.97
C SER A 83 18.89 -5.11 3.30
N ILE A 84 18.06 -5.58 2.36
CA ILE A 84 16.66 -5.95 2.61
C ILE A 84 16.59 -7.44 2.99
N PRO A 85 16.22 -7.77 4.24
CA PRO A 85 16.19 -9.16 4.70
C PRO A 85 15.16 -10.01 3.94
N PRO A 86 15.40 -11.31 3.73
CA PRO A 86 14.44 -12.22 3.11
C PRO A 86 13.09 -12.29 3.85
N SER A 87 13.09 -12.20 5.19
CA SER A 87 11.86 -12.15 5.99
C SER A 87 10.99 -10.96 5.59
N LEU A 88 11.61 -9.78 5.43
CA LEU A 88 10.91 -8.58 5.01
C LEU A 88 10.44 -8.66 3.56
N ARG A 89 11.25 -9.23 2.66
CA ARG A 89 10.81 -9.48 1.27
C ARG A 89 9.59 -10.39 1.20
N SER A 90 9.48 -11.38 2.10
CA SER A 90 8.33 -12.28 2.15
C SER A 90 7.02 -11.55 2.46
N HIS A 91 7.08 -10.42 3.17
CA HIS A 91 5.92 -9.58 3.48
C HIS A 91 5.34 -8.89 2.23
N LEU A 92 6.13 -8.76 1.17
CA LEU A 92 5.75 -8.16 -0.10
C LEU A 92 5.59 -9.20 -1.22
N ASN A 93 5.57 -10.49 -0.88
CA ASN A 93 5.50 -11.55 -1.87
C ASN A 93 4.10 -11.66 -2.49
N TRP A 94 3.82 -10.80 -3.46
CA TRP A 94 2.52 -10.68 -4.08
C TRP A 94 2.08 -11.95 -4.82
N THR A 95 2.98 -12.85 -5.22
CA THR A 95 2.59 -14.12 -5.87
C THR A 95 1.86 -15.06 -4.91
N ASN A 96 2.10 -14.91 -3.60
CA ASN A 96 1.43 -15.66 -2.54
C ASN A 96 0.29 -14.87 -1.88
N LEU A 97 0.41 -13.54 -1.85
CA LEU A 97 -0.52 -12.67 -1.11
C LEU A 97 -1.71 -12.20 -1.96
N LEU A 98 -1.58 -12.15 -3.28
CA LEU A 98 -2.66 -11.72 -4.17
C LEU A 98 -3.54 -12.90 -4.62
N PRO A 99 -4.86 -12.71 -4.75
CA PRO A 99 -5.71 -13.66 -5.45
C PRO A 99 -5.29 -13.82 -6.92
N ALA A 100 -5.41 -15.05 -7.46
CA ALA A 100 -5.01 -15.36 -8.83
C ALA A 100 -5.61 -14.41 -9.90
N LYS A 101 -6.85 -13.93 -9.68
CA LYS A 101 -7.52 -12.99 -10.59
C LYS A 101 -6.80 -11.63 -10.74
N HIS A 102 -6.01 -11.22 -9.75
CA HIS A 102 -5.23 -9.97 -9.79
C HIS A 102 -3.77 -10.18 -10.21
N ILE A 103 -3.24 -11.39 -10.07
CA ILE A 103 -1.92 -11.78 -10.62
C ILE A 103 -1.96 -11.82 -12.15
N LYS A 104 -3.03 -12.38 -12.74
CA LYS A 104 -3.23 -12.47 -14.20
C LYS A 104 -2.03 -13.18 -14.88
N HIS A 105 -1.34 -12.47 -15.78
CA HIS A 105 -0.17 -12.97 -16.51
C HIS A 105 1.14 -12.30 -16.06
N TYR A 106 1.08 -11.45 -15.03
CA TYR A 106 2.24 -10.71 -14.54
C TYR A 106 3.21 -11.63 -13.80
N LYS A 107 4.50 -11.31 -13.89
CA LYS A 107 5.60 -12.05 -13.25
C LYS A 107 6.47 -11.09 -12.45
N PRO A 108 7.17 -11.57 -11.41
CA PRO A 108 8.18 -10.78 -10.71
C PRO A 108 9.23 -10.26 -11.70
N VAL A 109 9.53 -8.98 -11.60
CA VAL A 109 10.56 -8.29 -12.40
C VAL A 109 11.75 -8.07 -11.47
N GLY A 110 12.96 -8.54 -11.82
CA GLY A 110 14.12 -8.35 -10.93
C GLY A 110 15.24 -9.41 -10.94
N MET A 111 15.24 -10.36 -11.88
CA MET A 111 16.29 -11.39 -11.99
C MET A 111 17.42 -11.08 -13.01
N GLU A 112 17.54 -9.84 -13.51
CA GLU A 112 18.71 -9.48 -14.32
C GLU A 112 19.86 -9.00 -13.42
N MET A 113 20.78 -9.92 -13.10
CA MET A 113 22.11 -9.56 -12.60
C MET A 113 22.81 -8.70 -13.64
N GLY A 114 22.98 -7.40 -13.39
CA GLY A 114 23.91 -6.60 -14.22
C GLY A 114 23.71 -5.10 -14.28
N SER A 115 22.63 -4.51 -13.77
CA SER A 115 22.56 -3.05 -13.69
C SER A 115 23.48 -2.58 -12.57
N GLN A 116 24.54 -1.83 -12.92
CA GLN A 116 25.38 -1.15 -11.95
C GLN A 116 24.49 -0.33 -11.02
N GLU A 117 24.30 -0.83 -9.81
CA GLU A 117 23.59 -0.15 -8.73
C GLU A 117 24.24 1.21 -8.54
N VAL A 118 23.44 2.25 -8.33
CA VAL A 118 23.93 3.57 -7.92
C VAL A 118 24.35 3.47 -6.46
N MET A 119 25.41 2.69 -6.27
CA MET A 119 25.95 2.29 -4.99
C MET A 119 26.46 3.55 -4.29
N GLY A 120 25.73 4.00 -3.27
CA GLY A 120 26.07 5.18 -2.46
C GLY A 120 24.95 6.20 -2.26
N GLN A 121 23.91 6.24 -3.11
CA GLN A 121 22.77 7.15 -2.92
C GLN A 121 21.58 6.52 -2.18
N GLU A 122 21.58 5.19 -2.06
CA GLU A 122 20.52 4.42 -1.38
C GLU A 122 20.63 4.48 0.15
N GLY A 123 21.81 4.82 0.69
CA GLY A 123 22.13 4.68 2.11
C GLY A 123 21.19 5.44 3.06
N ASN A 124 20.72 6.62 2.64
CA ASN A 124 19.76 7.41 3.41
C ASN A 124 18.29 7.04 3.10
N LEU A 125 18.04 6.38 1.98
CA LEU A 125 16.70 6.07 1.48
C LEU A 125 16.18 4.76 2.05
N LEU A 126 17.05 3.75 2.17
CA LEU A 126 16.62 2.43 2.62
C LEU A 126 16.08 2.44 4.06
N PRO A 127 16.76 3.03 5.07
CA PRO A 127 16.25 3.03 6.44
C PRO A 127 14.83 3.62 6.58
N VAL A 128 14.53 4.66 5.80
CA VAL A 128 13.22 5.34 5.85
C VAL A 128 12.14 4.57 5.07
N LEU A 129 12.50 3.85 4.00
CA LEU A 129 11.57 2.95 3.29
C LEU A 129 11.26 1.66 4.07
N LEU A 130 12.19 1.23 4.94
CA LEU A 130 12.02 0.08 5.82
C LEU A 130 11.28 0.42 7.13
N ASP A 131 11.01 1.70 7.38
CA ASP A 131 10.27 2.13 8.56
C ASP A 131 8.80 1.72 8.47
N VAL A 132 8.38 0.81 9.35
CA VAL A 132 7.00 0.29 9.40
C VAL A 132 5.94 1.37 9.68
N ARG A 133 6.33 2.53 10.21
CA ARG A 133 5.44 3.69 10.37
C ARG A 133 5.14 4.37 9.04
N ALA A 134 6.08 4.31 8.10
CA ALA A 134 5.94 4.80 6.75
C ALA A 134 5.33 3.73 5.84
N ALA A 135 5.74 2.47 5.99
CA ALA A 135 5.33 1.33 5.18
C ALA A 135 4.68 0.21 6.03
N PRO A 136 3.41 0.35 6.45
CA PRO A 136 2.76 -0.61 7.35
C PRO A 136 2.64 -2.03 6.79
N LEU A 137 2.69 -2.21 5.46
CA LEU A 137 2.68 -3.54 4.86
C LEU A 137 3.96 -4.34 5.18
N LEU A 138 5.01 -3.69 5.69
CA LEU A 138 6.24 -4.34 6.16
C LEU A 138 6.14 -4.85 7.60
N ALA A 139 5.12 -4.46 8.36
CA ALA A 139 5.02 -4.81 9.78
C ALA A 139 4.96 -6.33 10.02
N GLU A 140 5.45 -6.74 11.19
CA GLU A 140 5.38 -8.13 11.65
C GLU A 140 3.94 -8.54 11.96
N GLN A 141 3.63 -9.83 11.81
CA GLN A 141 2.28 -10.36 12.02
C GLN A 141 1.75 -10.06 13.43
N GLY A 142 2.62 -10.13 14.46
CA GLY A 142 2.25 -9.80 15.83
C GLY A 142 1.91 -8.32 16.06
N VAL A 143 2.41 -7.40 15.22
CA VAL A 143 2.03 -5.99 15.24
C VAL A 143 0.69 -5.82 14.52
N LEU A 144 0.54 -6.44 13.34
CA LEU A 144 -0.70 -6.40 12.55
C LEU A 144 -1.90 -6.93 13.35
N GLY A 145 -1.73 -8.04 14.08
CA GLY A 145 -2.78 -8.68 14.87
C GLY A 145 -3.32 -7.85 16.04
N ARG A 146 -2.63 -6.76 16.40
CA ARG A 146 -3.08 -5.83 17.44
C ARG A 146 -3.83 -4.62 16.89
N THR A 147 -3.85 -4.45 15.56
CA THR A 147 -4.60 -3.36 14.92
C THR A 147 -6.12 -3.63 14.99
N PRO A 148 -6.96 -2.58 15.01
CA PRO A 148 -8.41 -2.76 15.07
C PRO A 148 -8.96 -3.37 13.78
N ARG A 149 -10.25 -3.75 13.80
CA ARG A 149 -10.94 -4.22 12.59
C ARG A 149 -10.78 -3.20 11.46
N ALA A 150 -10.59 -3.69 10.24
CA ALA A 150 -10.21 -2.85 9.12
C ALA A 150 -11.27 -2.84 8.02
N TYR A 151 -11.56 -1.67 7.47
CA TYR A 151 -12.19 -1.49 6.17
C TYR A 151 -11.11 -1.15 5.15
N ILE A 152 -10.99 -1.91 4.06
CA ILE A 152 -10.00 -1.65 3.02
C ILE A 152 -10.71 -1.51 1.67
N LEU A 153 -10.56 -0.37 1.03
CA LEU A 153 -11.12 -0.07 -0.27
C LEU A 153 -10.02 0.01 -1.33
N THR A 154 -10.16 -0.78 -2.39
CA THR A 154 -9.25 -0.82 -3.53
C THR A 154 -10.01 -0.67 -4.86
N CYS A 155 -9.28 -0.24 -5.88
CA CYS A 155 -9.77 -0.03 -7.25
C CYS A 155 -8.96 -0.87 -8.23
N GLU A 156 -9.58 -1.36 -9.31
CA GLU A 156 -8.86 -2.10 -10.34
C GLU A 156 -7.86 -1.21 -11.11
N TYR A 157 -8.26 0.04 -11.37
CA TYR A 157 -7.48 1.05 -12.09
C TYR A 157 -6.71 1.96 -11.13
N ASP A 158 -5.95 1.35 -10.22
CA ASP A 158 -5.12 2.00 -9.23
C ASP A 158 -3.79 1.25 -9.07
N VAL A 159 -2.67 1.98 -9.01
CA VAL A 159 -1.35 1.39 -8.75
C VAL A 159 -1.20 0.88 -7.31
N LEU A 160 -2.05 1.34 -6.38
CA LEU A 160 -2.07 0.94 -4.97
C LEU A 160 -2.97 -0.27 -4.70
N ARG A 161 -3.61 -0.83 -5.73
CA ARG A 161 -4.51 -1.96 -5.60
C ARG A 161 -3.85 -3.11 -4.85
N ASP A 162 -2.65 -3.49 -5.27
CA ASP A 162 -2.00 -4.67 -4.72
C ASP A 162 -1.47 -4.43 -3.30
N ASP A 163 -1.06 -3.22 -2.94
CA ASP A 163 -0.73 -2.84 -1.55
C ASP A 163 -1.92 -3.14 -0.63
N GLY A 164 -3.12 -2.66 -0.98
CA GLY A 164 -4.33 -2.87 -0.19
C GLY A 164 -4.77 -4.34 -0.13
N LEU A 165 -4.65 -5.09 -1.23
CA LEU A 165 -5.00 -6.52 -1.27
C LEU A 165 -4.02 -7.38 -0.47
N MET A 166 -2.71 -7.12 -0.59
CA MET A 166 -1.70 -7.80 0.24
C MET A 166 -1.91 -7.50 1.72
N TYR A 167 -2.19 -6.24 2.07
CA TYR A 167 -2.44 -5.86 3.47
C TYR A 167 -3.71 -6.51 4.03
N THR A 168 -4.78 -6.57 3.22
CA THR A 168 -5.99 -7.33 3.56
C THR A 168 -5.64 -8.76 3.95
N ARG A 169 -4.86 -9.46 3.11
CA ARG A 169 -4.48 -10.84 3.36
C ARG A 169 -3.64 -10.97 4.63
N ARG A 170 -2.64 -10.10 4.82
CA ARG A 170 -1.75 -10.13 5.99
C ARG A 170 -2.48 -9.81 7.30
N LEU A 171 -3.43 -8.88 7.30
CA LEU A 171 -4.28 -8.60 8.46
C LEU A 171 -5.17 -9.81 8.81
N GLN A 172 -5.79 -10.43 7.81
CA GLN A 172 -6.60 -11.64 8.01
C GLN A 172 -5.77 -12.80 8.57
N ASP A 173 -4.57 -13.03 8.02
CA ASP A 173 -3.62 -14.03 8.52
C ASP A 173 -3.18 -13.71 9.96
N ALA A 174 -3.16 -12.43 10.36
CA ALA A 174 -2.90 -11.99 11.73
C ALA A 174 -4.11 -12.05 12.67
N GLY A 175 -5.26 -12.54 12.19
CA GLY A 175 -6.50 -12.68 12.98
C GLY A 175 -7.35 -11.40 13.07
N VAL A 176 -7.03 -10.35 12.31
CA VAL A 176 -7.81 -9.12 12.28
C VAL A 176 -9.05 -9.31 11.41
N THR A 177 -10.20 -8.83 11.88
CA THR A 177 -11.43 -8.78 11.06
C THR A 177 -11.27 -7.70 9.98
N VAL A 178 -11.38 -8.09 8.71
CA VAL A 178 -11.22 -7.17 7.58
C VAL A 178 -12.42 -7.23 6.63
N SER A 179 -13.00 -6.07 6.34
CA SER A 179 -13.99 -5.87 5.28
C SER A 179 -13.31 -5.26 4.06
N SER A 180 -12.95 -6.12 3.10
CA SER A 180 -12.28 -5.70 1.85
C SER A 180 -13.29 -5.44 0.74
N HIS A 181 -13.28 -4.22 0.19
CA HIS A 181 -14.17 -3.78 -0.88
C HIS A 181 -13.34 -3.40 -2.10
N HIS A 182 -13.41 -4.25 -3.13
CA HIS A 182 -12.75 -4.01 -4.40
C HIS A 182 -13.75 -3.55 -5.45
N TYR A 183 -13.42 -2.47 -6.18
CA TYR A 183 -14.23 -1.92 -7.26
C TYR A 183 -13.56 -2.18 -8.61
N ASP A 184 -14.10 -3.14 -9.37
CA ASP A 184 -13.55 -3.58 -10.66
C ASP A 184 -13.60 -2.49 -11.75
N ASP A 185 -14.52 -1.52 -11.63
CA ASP A 185 -14.67 -0.33 -12.48
C ASP A 185 -14.08 0.95 -11.86
N GLY A 186 -13.49 0.82 -10.67
CA GLY A 186 -12.95 1.95 -9.90
C GLY A 186 -11.54 2.33 -10.31
N PHE A 187 -11.22 3.61 -10.15
CA PHE A 187 -9.90 4.19 -10.37
C PHE A 187 -9.43 4.99 -9.15
N HIS A 188 -8.13 5.29 -9.08
CA HIS A 188 -7.57 6.05 -7.96
C HIS A 188 -8.25 7.42 -7.82
N GLY A 189 -8.69 7.76 -6.59
CA GLY A 189 -9.35 9.03 -6.31
C GLY A 189 -10.83 9.11 -6.73
N ALA A 190 -11.42 8.01 -7.24
CA ALA A 190 -12.83 7.98 -7.67
C ALA A 190 -13.81 8.50 -6.61
N LEU A 191 -13.53 8.27 -5.32
CA LEU A 191 -14.33 8.79 -4.21
C LEU A 191 -14.43 10.32 -4.19
N SER A 192 -13.34 11.04 -4.51
CA SER A 192 -13.33 12.51 -4.60
C SER A 192 -14.18 13.04 -5.76
N PHE A 193 -14.46 12.20 -6.76
CA PHE A 193 -15.25 12.56 -7.94
C PHE A 193 -16.71 12.08 -7.85
N ALA A 194 -17.17 11.67 -6.66
CA ALA A 194 -18.57 11.29 -6.42
C ALA A 194 -19.55 12.48 -6.49
N HIS A 195 -19.03 13.70 -6.38
CA HIS A 195 -19.80 14.94 -6.31
C HIS A 195 -19.44 15.89 -7.47
N TRP A 196 -20.05 17.08 -7.47
CA TRP A 196 -19.76 18.13 -8.45
C TRP A 196 -18.24 18.37 -8.54
N PRO A 197 -17.65 18.49 -9.74
CA PRO A 197 -18.29 18.60 -11.06
C PRO A 197 -18.49 17.29 -11.84
N PHE A 198 -18.09 16.12 -11.33
CA PHE A 198 -18.02 14.89 -12.13
C PHE A 198 -19.15 13.89 -11.88
N PHE A 199 -19.52 13.63 -10.62
CA PHE A 199 -20.56 12.68 -10.23
C PHE A 199 -20.40 11.24 -10.73
N PHE A 200 -19.19 10.69 -10.71
CA PHE A 200 -18.97 9.29 -11.08
C PHE A 200 -19.74 8.35 -10.17
N ASP A 201 -20.50 7.42 -10.76
CA ASP A 201 -21.31 6.47 -10.01
C ASP A 201 -20.48 5.54 -9.13
N VAL A 202 -19.28 5.15 -9.60
CA VAL A 202 -18.34 4.37 -8.79
C VAL A 202 -17.94 5.11 -7.51
N GLY A 203 -17.71 6.42 -7.57
CA GLY A 203 -17.44 7.25 -6.38
C GLY A 203 -18.62 7.28 -5.41
N LYS A 204 -19.86 7.42 -5.92
CA LYS A 204 -21.07 7.39 -5.08
C LYS A 204 -21.26 6.02 -4.40
N ARG A 205 -21.00 4.92 -5.11
CA ARG A 205 -21.06 3.56 -4.54
C ARG A 205 -20.01 3.38 -3.44
N MET A 206 -18.79 3.89 -3.64
CA MET A 206 -17.73 3.87 -2.64
C MET A 206 -18.12 4.62 -1.36
N ILE A 207 -18.65 5.84 -1.49
CA ILE A 207 -19.12 6.61 -0.32
C ILE A 207 -20.23 5.85 0.41
N ARG A 208 -21.22 5.34 -0.32
CA ARG A 208 -22.33 4.59 0.28
C ARG A 208 -21.82 3.36 1.03
N GLY A 209 -21.04 2.50 0.37
CA GLY A 209 -20.50 1.29 1.00
C GLY A 209 -19.61 1.58 2.21
N TYR A 210 -18.86 2.69 2.19
CA TYR A 210 -18.10 3.14 3.35
C TYR A 210 -19.00 3.59 4.51
N MET A 211 -20.05 4.37 4.22
CA MET A 211 -21.02 4.82 5.23
C MET A 211 -21.80 3.67 5.84
N ASP A 212 -22.28 2.73 5.01
CA ASP A 212 -23.01 1.53 5.46
C ASP A 212 -22.12 0.71 6.40
N TRP A 213 -20.85 0.50 6.03
CA TRP A 213 -19.90 -0.21 6.89
C TRP A 213 -19.67 0.49 8.23
N LEU A 214 -19.54 1.82 8.25
CA LEU A 214 -19.40 2.57 9.49
C LEU A 214 -20.62 2.42 10.40
N GLN A 215 -21.84 2.46 9.83
CA GLN A 215 -23.09 2.29 10.60
C GLN A 215 -23.21 0.91 11.23
N GLU A 216 -22.64 -0.12 10.59
CA GLU A 216 -22.65 -1.49 11.11
C GLU A 216 -21.56 -1.77 12.15
N ASN A 217 -20.49 -0.95 12.19
CA ASN A 217 -19.26 -1.28 12.91
C ASN A 217 -18.83 -0.27 14.00
N LEU A 218 -19.55 0.85 14.14
CA LEU A 218 -19.39 1.86 15.21
C LEU A 218 -20.59 1.85 16.16
#